data_AF-A0AA48KML9-F1
#
_entry.id   AF-A0AA48KML9-F1
#
_cell.length_a   1.000
_cell.length_b   1.000
_cell.length_c   1.000
_cell.angle_alpha   90.00
_cell.angle_beta   90.00
_cell.angle_gamma   90.00
#
_symmetry.space_group_name_H-M   'P 1'
#
loop_
_entity.id
_entity.type
_entity.pdbx_description
1 polymer ?
#
loop_
_entity_poly.entity_id
_entity_poly.type
_entity_poly.pdbx_seq_one_letter_code
_entity_poly.pdbx_strand_id
1 'polypeptide(L)'
;MENKNISLEAAKKRVKELKGYYRHIMIFVIVNGILVLLRTGVLNSLLPVAFPKESYYYEWVNANILIWGVILLVHTLIIFRHKITFFKKWEERQIQKYMEDDETNDY
;
A
#
# COMPACT_ATOMS: atom_id res chain seq x y z
N MET A 1 30.48 -9.14 -17.49
CA MET A 1 29.51 -10.13 -16.97
C MET A 1 28.85 -9.67 -15.66
N GLU A 2 29.58 -8.95 -14.80
CA GLU A 2 29.10 -8.38 -13.52
C GLU A 2 27.86 -7.45 -13.65
N ASN A 3 27.84 -6.58 -14.67
CA ASN A 3 26.73 -5.65 -14.92
C ASN A 3 25.37 -6.35 -15.20
N LYS A 4 25.39 -7.56 -15.78
CA LYS A 4 24.16 -8.32 -16.11
C LYS A 4 23.52 -8.92 -14.85
N ASN A 5 24.34 -9.34 -13.87
CA ASN A 5 23.88 -9.89 -12.59
C ASN A 5 23.23 -8.81 -11.71
N ILE A 6 23.81 -7.61 -11.65
CA ILE A 6 23.24 -6.46 -10.91
C ILE A 6 21.83 -6.10 -11.45
N SER A 7 21.65 -6.09 -12.78
CA SER A 7 20.33 -5.80 -13.37
C SER A 7 19.29 -6.89 -13.07
N LEU A 8 19.72 -8.17 -13.02
CA LEU A 8 18.85 -9.30 -12.70
C LEU A 8 18.42 -9.29 -11.24
N GLU A 9 19.32 -8.99 -10.32
CA GLU A 9 19.01 -8.88 -8.89
C GLU A 9 18.08 -7.70 -8.60
N ALA A 10 18.35 -6.54 -9.21
CA ALA A 10 17.48 -5.37 -9.10
C ALA A 10 16.07 -5.66 -9.65
N ALA A 11 15.97 -6.34 -10.79
CA ALA A 11 14.69 -6.76 -11.36
C ALA A 11 13.96 -7.76 -10.45
N LYS A 12 14.65 -8.78 -9.91
CA LYS A 12 14.08 -9.76 -8.98
C LYS A 12 13.57 -9.10 -7.69
N LYS A 13 14.32 -8.16 -7.12
CA LYS A 13 13.91 -7.40 -5.93
C LYS A 13 12.61 -6.64 -6.19
N ARG A 14 12.51 -5.95 -7.33
CA ARG A 14 11.29 -5.23 -7.73
C ARG A 14 10.08 -6.14 -7.90
N VAL A 15 10.25 -7.29 -8.55
CA VAL A 15 9.17 -8.28 -8.70
C VAL A 15 8.71 -8.80 -7.34
N LYS A 16 9.64 -9.06 -6.41
CA LYS A 16 9.32 -9.53 -5.05
C LYS A 16 8.53 -8.48 -4.26
N GLU A 17 8.94 -7.22 -4.32
CA GLU A 17 8.23 -6.09 -3.69
C GLU A 17 6.82 -5.94 -4.28
N LEU A 18 6.69 -5.97 -5.61
CA LEU A 18 5.41 -5.86 -6.29
C LEU A 18 4.46 -7.03 -5.95
N LYS A 19 4.98 -8.26 -5.89
CA LYS A 19 4.20 -9.45 -5.49
C LYS A 19 3.73 -9.34 -4.03
N GLY A 20 4.55 -8.79 -3.14
CA GLY A 20 4.19 -8.53 -1.74
C GLY A 20 3.06 -7.50 -1.60
N TYR A 21 3.09 -6.45 -2.43
CA TYR A 21 2.05 -5.43 -2.50
C TYR A 21 0.72 -5.96 -3.05
N TYR A 22 0.74 -6.72 -4.16
CA TYR A 22 -0.48 -7.34 -4.70
C TYR A 22 -1.13 -8.30 -3.69
N ARG A 23 -0.35 -9.02 -2.89
CA ARG A 23 -0.88 -9.84 -1.81
C ARG A 23 -1.61 -9.00 -0.75
N HIS A 24 -1.07 -7.84 -0.38
CA HIS A 24 -1.75 -6.93 0.55
C HIS A 24 -3.06 -6.40 -0.02
N ILE A 25 -3.07 -5.96 -1.29
CA ILE A 25 -4.31 -5.54 -1.97
C ILE A 25 -5.33 -6.68 -2.00
N MET A 26 -4.89 -7.89 -2.37
CA MET A 26 -5.77 -9.05 -2.46
C MET A 26 -6.44 -9.35 -1.11
N ILE A 27 -5.67 -9.39 -0.02
CA ILE A 27 -6.21 -9.60 1.33
C ILE A 27 -7.16 -8.45 1.69
N PHE A 28 -6.79 -7.21 1.42
CA PHE A 28 -7.64 -6.04 1.67
C PHE A 28 -8.99 -6.16 0.95
N VAL A 29 -8.99 -6.45 -0.36
CA VAL A 29 -10.21 -6.58 -1.16
C VAL A 29 -11.08 -7.74 -0.67
N ILE A 30 -10.48 -8.89 -0.34
CA ILE A 30 -11.22 -10.06 0.17
C ILE A 30 -11.86 -9.73 1.52
N VAL A 31 -11.10 -9.19 2.48
CA VAL A 31 -11.60 -8.88 3.83
C VAL A 31 -12.68 -7.81 3.78
N ASN A 32 -12.45 -6.71 3.06
CA ASN A 32 -13.43 -5.63 2.95
C ASN A 32 -14.66 -6.06 2.15
N GLY A 33 -14.47 -6.89 1.12
CA GLY A 33 -15.57 -7.50 0.38
C GLY A 33 -16.46 -8.35 1.28
N ILE A 34 -15.87 -9.22 2.11
CA ILE A 34 -16.62 -10.01 3.11
C ILE A 34 -17.33 -9.10 4.10
N LEU A 35 -16.68 -8.05 4.63
CA LEU A 35 -17.32 -7.11 5.57
C LEU A 35 -18.53 -6.38 4.95
N VAL A 36 -18.43 -5.99 3.67
CA VAL A 36 -19.56 -5.38 2.94
C VAL A 36 -20.68 -6.40 2.70
N LEU A 37 -20.35 -7.65 2.37
CA LEU A 37 -21.34 -8.72 2.21
C LEU A 37 -22.05 -9.09 3.53
N LEU A 38 -21.32 -9.05 4.65
CA LEU A 38 -21.90 -9.17 5.99
C LEU A 38 -22.85 -8.01 6.29
N ARG A 39 -22.41 -6.77 6.04
CA ARG A 39 -23.22 -5.56 6.26
C ARG A 39 -24.50 -5.52 5.43
N THR A 40 -24.44 -5.96 4.17
CA THR A 40 -25.61 -6.01 3.26
C THR A 40 -26.55 -7.18 3.54
N GLY A 41 -26.15 -8.08 4.44
CA GLY A 41 -26.95 -9.24 4.85
C GLY A 41 -27.01 -10.36 3.81
N VAL A 42 -26.22 -10.29 2.74
CA VAL A 42 -26.13 -11.35 1.71
C VAL A 42 -25.73 -12.69 2.32
N LEU A 43 -24.88 -12.65 3.35
CA LEU A 43 -24.41 -13.83 4.07
C LEU A 43 -25.29 -14.23 5.26
N ASN A 44 -26.36 -13.49 5.57
CA ASN A 44 -27.19 -13.73 6.76
C ASN A 44 -27.81 -15.13 6.79
N SER A 45 -28.10 -15.71 5.62
CA SER A 45 -28.65 -17.06 5.48
C SER A 45 -27.62 -18.17 5.79
N LEU A 46 -26.33 -17.86 5.69
CA LEU A 46 -25.22 -18.78 5.99
C LEU A 46 -24.69 -18.61 7.41
N LEU A 47 -25.14 -17.57 8.12
CA LEU A 47 -24.69 -17.24 9.46
C LEU A 47 -25.61 -17.82 10.55
N PRO A 48 -25.07 -18.15 11.73
CA PRO A 48 -25.85 -18.58 12.88
C PRO A 48 -26.93 -17.56 13.27
N VAL A 49 -28.02 -18.02 13.89
CA VAL A 49 -29.11 -17.14 14.38
C VAL A 49 -28.61 -16.13 15.41
N ALA A 50 -27.57 -16.49 16.18
CA ALA A 50 -26.95 -15.62 17.18
C ALA A 50 -26.03 -14.54 16.60
N PHE A 51 -25.78 -14.54 15.28
CA PHE A 51 -24.92 -13.51 14.67
C PHE A 51 -25.65 -12.16 14.66
N PRO A 52 -24.97 -11.05 15.03
CA PRO A 52 -25.58 -9.73 15.01
C PRO A 52 -25.91 -9.33 13.57
N LYS A 53 -27.20 -9.12 13.27
CA LYS A 53 -27.71 -8.73 11.94
C LYS A 53 -28.06 -7.25 11.83
N GLU A 54 -28.06 -6.56 12.97
CA GLU A 54 -28.46 -5.16 13.04
C GLU A 54 -27.41 -4.25 12.39
N SER A 55 -27.88 -3.25 11.63
CA SER A 55 -27.01 -2.39 10.83
C SER A 55 -25.99 -1.60 11.65
N TYR A 56 -26.30 -1.27 12.90
CA TYR A 56 -25.44 -0.48 13.78
C TYR A 56 -24.12 -1.20 14.10
N TYR A 57 -24.13 -2.54 14.15
CA TYR A 57 -22.90 -3.33 14.36
C TYR A 57 -21.90 -3.22 13.20
N TYR A 58 -22.33 -2.71 12.06
CA TYR A 58 -21.53 -2.59 10.84
C TYR A 58 -21.22 -1.15 10.45
N GLU A 59 -21.61 -0.15 11.25
CA GLU A 59 -21.33 1.27 10.95
C GLU A 59 -19.82 1.57 10.90
N TRP A 60 -19.04 0.89 11.75
CA TRP A 60 -17.58 1.00 11.78
C TRP A 60 -16.90 0.49 10.49
N VAL A 61 -17.57 -0.34 9.69
CA VAL A 61 -17.02 -0.91 8.46
C VAL A 61 -16.66 0.19 7.45
N ASN A 62 -17.47 1.25 7.35
CA ASN A 62 -17.17 2.37 6.46
C ASN A 62 -15.89 3.10 6.89
N ALA A 63 -15.73 3.38 8.18
CA ALA A 63 -14.53 4.00 8.71
C ALA A 63 -13.30 3.11 8.52
N ASN A 64 -13.46 1.79 8.70
CA ASN A 64 -12.41 0.82 8.43
C ASN A 64 -11.97 0.84 6.96
N ILE A 65 -12.91 0.77 6.02
CA ILE A 65 -12.63 0.84 4.58
C ILE A 65 -11.89 2.13 4.24
N LEU A 66 -12.30 3.28 4.80
CA LEU A 66 -11.66 4.57 4.56
C LEU A 66 -10.21 4.60 5.08
N ILE A 67 -9.98 4.18 6.32
CA ILE A 67 -8.63 4.15 6.91
C ILE A 67 -7.70 3.25 6.10
N TRP A 68 -8.16 2.04 5.79
CA TRP A 68 -7.37 1.10 5.00
C TRP A 68 -7.19 1.56 3.55
N GLY A 69 -8.16 2.26 2.97
CA GLY A 69 -8.04 2.91 1.67
C GLY A 69 -6.92 3.94 1.65
N VAL A 70 -6.78 4.75 2.70
CA VAL A 70 -5.66 5.69 2.86
C VAL A 70 -4.33 4.95 2.99
N ILE A 71 -4.27 3.89 3.80
CA ILE A 71 -3.05 3.06 3.95
C ILE A 71 -2.62 2.48 2.59
N LEU A 72 -3.56 1.94 1.82
CA LEU A 72 -3.29 1.42 0.49
C LEU A 72 -2.80 2.51 -0.47
N LEU A 73 -3.43 3.69 -0.45
CA LEU A 73 -3.02 4.82 -1.27
C LEU A 73 -1.56 5.21 -0.96
N VAL A 74 -1.20 5.35 0.32
CA VAL A 74 0.17 5.64 0.73
C VAL A 74 1.14 4.54 0.30
N HIS A 75 0.79 3.28 0.49
CA HIS A 75 1.64 2.15 0.09
C HIS A 75 1.85 2.10 -1.43
N THR A 76 0.81 2.43 -2.20
CA THR A 76 0.88 2.58 -3.65
C THR A 76 1.87 3.67 -4.02
N LEU A 77 1.79 4.85 -3.41
CA LEU A 77 2.74 5.94 -3.65
C LEU A 77 4.19 5.52 -3.34
N ILE A 78 4.43 4.74 -2.28
CA ILE A 78 5.76 4.24 -1.91
C ILE A 78 6.32 3.27 -2.96
N ILE A 79 5.52 2.32 -3.44
CA ILE A 79 5.91 1.35 -4.48
C ILE A 79 6.17 2.09 -5.80
N PHE A 80 5.30 3.03 -6.16
CA PHE A 80 5.35 3.77 -7.42
C PHE A 80 6.22 5.04 -7.37
N ARG A 81 6.90 5.33 -6.26
CA ARG A 81 7.79 6.52 -6.12
C ARG A 81 8.76 6.66 -7.28
N HIS A 82 9.32 5.55 -7.75
CA HIS A 82 10.30 5.54 -8.84
C HIS A 82 9.69 5.81 -10.23
N LYS A 83 8.37 5.63 -10.38
CA LYS A 83 7.63 5.92 -11.62
C LYS A 83 7.09 7.36 -11.63
N ILE A 84 6.99 8.01 -10.47
CA ILE A 84 6.49 9.38 -10.34
C ILE A 84 7.67 10.36 -10.51
N THR A 85 7.77 10.97 -11.69
CA THR A 85 8.86 11.89 -12.05
C THR A 85 9.01 13.07 -11.07
N PHE A 86 7.92 13.52 -10.47
CA PHE A 86 7.94 14.58 -9.45
C PHE A 86 8.74 14.17 -8.20
N PHE A 87 8.58 12.93 -7.73
CA PHE A 87 9.26 12.42 -6.54
C PHE A 87 10.76 12.27 -6.79
N LYS A 88 11.12 11.78 -7.98
CA LYS A 88 12.53 11.67 -8.40
C LYS A 88 13.23 13.04 -8.44
N LYS A 89 12.58 14.05 -9.02
CA LYS A 89 13.10 15.43 -9.05
C LYS A 89 13.16 16.08 -7.67
N TRP A 90 12.27 15.71 -6.75
CA TRP A 90 12.32 16.18 -5.37
C TRP A 90 13.50 15.54 -4.63
N GLU A 91 13.69 14.24 -4.78
CA GLU A 91 14.79 13.47 -4.16
C GLU A 91 16.16 13.97 -4.66
N GLU A 92 16.33 14.17 -5.97
CA GLU A 92 17.55 14.77 -6.54
C GLU A 92 17.86 16.15 -5.95
N ARG A 93 16.84 17.00 -5.75
CA ARG A 93 17.03 18.33 -5.15
C ARG A 93 17.40 18.29 -3.67
N GLN A 94 16.88 17.31 -2.92
CA GLN A 94 17.28 17.14 -1.52
C GLN A 94 18.72 16.63 -1.42
N ILE A 95 19.12 15.67 -2.26
CA ILE A 95 20.50 15.17 -2.30
C ILE A 95 21.48 16.31 -2.64
N GLN A 96 21.16 17.15 -3.63
CA GLN A 96 21.99 18.32 -3.95
C GLN A 96 22.11 19.29 -2.76
N LYS A 97 21.02 19.57 -2.04
CA LYS A 97 21.07 20.40 -0.83
C LYS A 97 21.98 19.82 0.24
N TYR A 98 21.88 18.52 0.53
CA TYR A 98 22.76 17.89 1.52
C TYR A 98 24.23 17.88 1.09
N MET A 99 24.53 17.77 -0.20
CA MET A 99 25.91 17.86 -0.72
C MET A 99 26.47 19.29 -0.60
N GLU A 100 25.66 20.32 -0.89
CA GLU A 100 26.05 21.72 -0.71
C GLU A 100 26.20 22.09 0.77
N ASP A 101 25.35 21.55 1.65
CA ASP A 101 25.44 21.75 3.10
C ASP A 101 26.69 21.07 3.71
N ASP A 102 27.10 19.89 3.21
CA ASP A 102 28.34 19.22 3.65
C ASP A 102 29.60 19.95 3.13
N GLU A 103 29.61 20.44 1.89
CA GLU A 103 30.74 21.23 1.34
C GLU A 103 30.91 22.59 2.05
N THR A 104 29.83 23.19 2.55
CA THR A 104 29.88 24.49 3.24
C THR A 104 30.23 24.38 4.73
N ASN A 105 30.08 23.20 5.35
CA ASN A 105 30.43 22.96 6.77
C ASN A 105 31.86 22.41 6.98
N ASP A 106 32.60 22.12 5.91
CA ASP A 106 34.00 21.66 5.96
C ASP A 106 35.03 22.82 5.81
N TYR A 107 34.61 24.07 6.07
CA TYR A 107 35.44 25.28 6.09
C TYR A 107 35.47 25.98 7.46
#